data_AF-X0QF88-F1
#
_entry.id   AF-X0QF88-F1
#
_cell.length_a   1.000
_cell.length_b   1.000
_cell.length_c   1.000
_cell.angle_alpha   90.00
_cell.angle_beta   90.00
_cell.angle_gamma   90.00
#
_symmetry.space_group_name_H-M   'P 1'
#
loop_
_entity.id
_entity.type
_entity.pdbx_description
1 polymer ?
#
loop_
_entity_poly.entity_id
_entity_poly.type
_entity_poly.pdbx_seq_one_letter_code
_entity_poly.pdbx_strand_id
1 'polypeptide(L)'
;MHQHSIASGSFLGDTREYRKYLASQGLIITPNIKHRQYLDIYLQQHPIETRALCVDKLGWHGDRYVLHNRTLGKNADEMTVYQSDSINSNALSQRGTVVQWRDEICKLIAEQSRLVFSICCAFAGQLLEPLGYDGGGFHMLGSSSIGKSIAMFLGASVWGKPTVIVRTWRQTDNALEVQLESITIAFYC
;
A
#
# COMPACT_ATOMS: atom_id res chain seq x y z
N MET A 1 0.50 -17.29 -7.34
CA MET A 1 1.92 -17.33 -7.76
C MET A 1 2.64 -16.37 -6.82
N HIS A 2 3.52 -16.87 -5.94
CA HIS A 2 4.21 -16.03 -4.96
C HIS A 2 5.38 -15.32 -5.64
N GLN A 3 5.37 -13.98 -5.65
CA GLN A 3 6.47 -13.17 -6.17
C GLN A 3 7.24 -12.58 -4.99
N HIS A 4 8.55 -12.80 -4.98
CA HIS A 4 9.44 -12.28 -3.97
C HIS A 4 10.64 -11.62 -4.63
N SER A 5 10.96 -10.43 -4.15
CA SER A 5 12.09 -9.62 -4.58
C SER A 5 13.28 -9.88 -3.69
N ILE A 6 14.46 -10.03 -4.31
CA ILE A 6 15.73 -10.17 -3.60
C ILE A 6 16.67 -9.14 -4.21
N ALA A 7 17.30 -8.33 -3.38
CA ALA A 7 18.27 -7.33 -3.84
C ALA A 7 19.45 -8.02 -4.53
N SER A 8 19.94 -7.46 -5.63
CA SER A 8 21.07 -8.05 -6.35
C SER A 8 22.33 -8.19 -5.48
N GLY A 9 22.53 -7.25 -4.55
CA GLY A 9 23.61 -7.29 -3.56
C GLY A 9 23.54 -8.48 -2.59
N SER A 10 22.34 -9.05 -2.35
CA SER A 10 22.20 -10.26 -1.53
C SER A 10 22.81 -11.50 -2.18
N PHE A 11 23.03 -11.49 -3.50
CA PHE A 11 23.74 -12.55 -4.21
C PHE A 11 25.27 -12.37 -4.18
N LEU A 12 25.75 -11.19 -3.80
CA LEU A 12 27.16 -10.80 -3.76
C LEU A 12 27.64 -10.74 -2.29
N GLY A 13 27.87 -11.90 -1.67
CA GLY A 13 28.31 -11.95 -0.27
C GLY A 13 28.03 -13.29 0.41
N ASP A 14 27.55 -13.24 1.66
CA ASP A 14 27.18 -14.46 2.40
C ASP A 14 25.94 -15.13 1.78
N THR A 15 26.20 -16.10 0.90
CA THR A 15 25.19 -16.87 0.19
C THR A 15 24.29 -17.69 1.10
N ARG A 16 24.55 -17.75 2.42
CA ARG A 16 23.68 -18.45 3.38
C ARG A 16 22.33 -17.77 3.57
N GLU A 17 22.27 -16.44 3.56
CA GLU A 17 21.04 -15.71 3.90
C GLU A 17 19.93 -15.90 2.84
N TYR A 18 20.23 -15.68 1.55
CA TYR A 18 19.21 -15.94 0.52
C TYR A 18 18.90 -17.44 0.38
N ARG A 19 19.84 -18.36 0.65
CA ARG A 19 19.56 -19.80 0.63
C ARG A 19 18.61 -20.22 1.75
N LYS A 20 18.78 -19.69 2.96
CA LYS A 20 17.80 -19.88 4.05
C LYS A 20 16.44 -19.35 3.66
N TYR A 21 16.40 -18.16 3.05
CA TYR A 21 15.17 -17.55 2.57
C TYR A 21 14.46 -18.40 1.49
N LEU A 22 15.18 -18.82 0.45
CA LEU A 22 14.62 -19.67 -0.60
C LEU A 22 14.14 -21.02 -0.02
N ALA A 23 14.87 -21.60 0.93
CA ALA A 23 14.46 -22.83 1.61
C ALA A 23 13.21 -22.65 2.46
N SER A 24 13.04 -21.51 3.14
CA SER A 24 11.82 -21.21 3.90
C SER A 24 10.60 -21.01 3.00
N GLN A 25 10.81 -20.61 1.75
CA GLN A 25 9.79 -20.55 0.70
C GLN A 25 9.58 -21.90 -0.02
N GLY A 26 10.22 -22.98 0.43
CA GLY A 26 10.00 -24.34 -0.07
C GLY A 26 10.98 -24.82 -1.15
N LEU A 27 12.01 -24.04 -1.50
CA LEU A 27 13.05 -24.51 -2.42
C LEU A 27 13.92 -25.58 -1.73
N ILE A 28 13.98 -26.78 -2.31
CA ILE A 28 14.85 -27.84 -1.80
C ILE A 28 16.29 -27.58 -2.27
N ILE A 29 17.15 -27.17 -1.34
CA ILE A 29 18.56 -26.92 -1.62
C ILE A 29 19.40 -28.12 -1.21
N THR A 30 20.12 -28.68 -2.16
CA THR A 30 21.07 -29.79 -1.96
C THR A 30 22.17 -29.46 -0.93
N PRO A 31 22.62 -30.44 -0.13
CA PRO A 31 23.76 -30.28 0.78
C PRO A 31 25.12 -30.22 0.07
N ASN A 32 25.19 -30.65 -1.19
CA ASN A 32 26.44 -30.71 -1.95
C ASN A 32 26.94 -29.30 -2.31
N ILE A 33 28.18 -28.99 -1.92
CA ILE A 33 28.84 -27.70 -2.12
C ILE A 33 28.92 -27.30 -3.60
N LYS A 34 29.26 -28.24 -4.50
CA LYS A 34 29.38 -27.94 -5.94
C LYS A 34 28.05 -27.56 -6.57
N HIS A 35 26.98 -28.27 -6.21
CA HIS A 35 25.64 -27.96 -6.73
C HIS A 35 25.11 -26.63 -6.20
N ARG A 36 25.46 -26.25 -4.96
CA ARG A 36 25.15 -24.91 -4.44
C ARG A 36 25.85 -23.82 -5.25
N GLN A 37 27.13 -24.01 -5.58
CA GLN A 37 27.85 -23.05 -6.43
C GLN A 37 27.19 -22.86 -7.80
N TYR A 38 26.61 -23.91 -8.40
CA TYR A 38 25.87 -23.77 -9.66
C TYR A 38 24.59 -22.94 -9.51
N LEU A 39 23.87 -23.06 -8.39
CA LEU A 39 22.73 -22.18 -8.10
C LEU A 39 23.18 -20.72 -7.99
N ASP A 40 24.30 -20.49 -7.31
CA ASP A 40 24.86 -19.14 -7.09
C ASP A 40 25.29 -18.51 -8.44
N ILE A 41 25.97 -19.28 -9.29
CA ILE A 41 26.36 -18.87 -10.65
C ILE A 41 25.12 -18.59 -11.50
N TYR A 42 24.13 -19.49 -11.48
CA TYR A 42 22.90 -19.32 -12.23
C TYR A 42 22.20 -18.01 -11.85
N LEU A 43 21.99 -17.74 -10.57
CA LEU A 43 21.31 -16.52 -10.12
C LEU A 43 22.08 -15.23 -10.46
N GLN A 44 23.41 -15.27 -10.50
CA GLN A 44 24.25 -14.11 -10.83
C GLN A 44 24.41 -13.88 -12.34
N GLN A 45 24.42 -14.95 -13.14
CA GLN A 45 24.70 -14.87 -14.58
C GLN A 45 23.44 -14.98 -15.45
N HIS A 46 22.31 -15.41 -14.90
CA HIS A 46 21.08 -15.50 -15.67
C HIS A 46 20.70 -14.12 -16.21
N PRO A 47 20.46 -13.98 -17.53
CA PRO A 47 20.07 -12.71 -18.10
C PRO A 47 18.76 -12.22 -17.45
N ILE A 48 18.78 -10.98 -16.97
CA ILE A 48 17.60 -10.32 -16.42
C ILE A 48 16.84 -9.71 -17.59
N GLU A 49 15.84 -10.42 -18.10
CA GLU A 49 15.00 -9.96 -19.22
C GLU A 49 13.95 -8.95 -18.76
N THR A 50 13.56 -8.99 -17.48
CA THR A 50 12.55 -8.10 -16.90
C THR A 50 13.11 -7.47 -15.63
N ARG A 51 13.02 -6.14 -15.54
CA ARG A 51 13.40 -5.38 -14.34
C ARG A 51 12.14 -4.89 -13.64
N ALA A 52 12.16 -4.95 -12.31
CA ALA A 52 11.09 -4.41 -11.50
C ALA A 52 11.53 -3.14 -10.77
N LEU A 53 10.66 -2.14 -10.73
CA LEU A 53 10.79 -1.00 -9.82
C LEU A 53 10.38 -1.45 -8.42
N CYS A 54 11.33 -1.48 -7.49
CA CYS A 54 11.06 -1.73 -6.09
C CYS A 54 10.64 -0.41 -5.43
N VAL A 55 9.45 -0.36 -4.83
CA VAL A 55 8.99 0.81 -4.08
C VAL A 55 8.65 0.42 -2.65
N ASP A 56 9.02 1.27 -1.70
CA ASP A 56 8.83 1.07 -0.26
C ASP A 56 7.57 1.74 0.30
N LYS A 57 6.99 2.66 -0.48
CA LYS A 57 5.75 3.38 -0.21
C LYS A 57 4.75 3.32 -1.37
N LEU A 58 3.46 3.40 -1.03
CA LEU A 58 2.38 3.55 -2.00
C LEU A 58 2.21 5.03 -2.38
N GLY A 59 1.50 5.28 -3.47
CA GLY A 59 1.23 6.65 -3.95
C GLY A 59 2.02 6.98 -5.20
N TRP A 60 2.30 8.27 -5.41
CA TRP A 60 2.99 8.74 -6.61
C TRP A 60 4.48 8.43 -6.58
N HIS A 61 4.98 8.07 -7.76
CA HIS A 61 6.39 7.85 -8.08
C HIS A 61 6.65 8.46 -9.45
N GLY A 62 6.82 9.78 -9.51
CA GLY A 62 6.88 10.50 -10.79
C GLY A 62 5.52 10.52 -11.50
N ASP A 63 5.43 9.89 -12.67
CA ASP A 63 4.22 9.88 -13.50
C ASP A 63 3.33 8.63 -13.33
N ARG A 64 3.64 7.79 -12.34
CA ARG A 64 2.87 6.59 -11.99
C ARG A 64 2.39 6.64 -10.54
N TYR A 65 1.22 6.05 -10.31
CA TYR A 65 0.61 5.90 -9.00
C TYR A 65 0.57 4.42 -8.62
N VAL A 66 1.32 4.04 -7.59
CA VAL A 66 1.48 2.65 -7.16
C VAL A 66 0.46 2.30 -6.07
N LEU A 67 -0.31 1.24 -6.33
CA LEU A 67 -1.20 0.56 -5.39
C LEU A 67 -0.62 -0.82 -5.06
N HIS A 68 -1.12 -1.44 -3.98
CA HIS A 68 -0.68 -2.78 -3.54
C HIS A 68 -0.68 -3.86 -4.62
N ASN A 69 -1.65 -3.79 -5.55
CA ASN A 69 -1.89 -4.84 -6.54
C ASN A 69 -1.75 -4.36 -7.99
N ARG A 70 -1.53 -3.06 -8.22
CA ARG A 70 -1.45 -2.49 -9.57
C ARG A 70 -0.75 -1.14 -9.55
N THR A 71 -0.21 -0.77 -10.70
CA THR A 71 0.28 0.59 -10.95
C THR A 71 -0.67 1.27 -11.94
N LEU A 72 -0.95 2.55 -11.72
CA LEU A 72 -1.75 3.40 -12.61
C LEU A 72 -0.84 4.48 -13.21
N GLY A 73 -1.19 5.01 -14.37
CA GLY A 73 -0.46 6.11 -15.01
C GLY A 73 0.37 5.67 -16.21
N LYS A 74 1.31 6.52 -16.64
CA LYS A 74 2.23 6.21 -17.73
C LYS A 74 3.21 5.14 -17.25
N ASN A 75 3.54 4.18 -18.10
CA ASN A 75 4.39 3.03 -17.77
C ASN A 75 3.79 2.06 -16.72
N ALA A 76 2.45 1.93 -16.66
CA ALA A 76 1.77 0.94 -15.81
C ALA A 76 2.17 -0.52 -16.13
N ASP A 77 2.68 -0.78 -17.33
CA ASP A 77 3.15 -2.10 -17.77
C ASP A 77 4.54 -2.46 -17.21
N GLU A 78 5.27 -1.49 -16.64
CA GLU A 78 6.52 -1.78 -15.96
C GLU A 78 6.26 -2.47 -14.62
N MET A 79 6.86 -3.65 -14.45
CA MET A 79 6.73 -4.44 -13.23
C MET A 79 7.12 -3.60 -12.01
N THR A 80 6.17 -3.32 -11.13
CA THR A 80 6.43 -2.58 -9.89
C THR A 80 6.14 -3.50 -8.72
N VAL A 81 7.11 -3.65 -7.82
CA VAL A 81 6.99 -4.52 -6.66
C VAL A 81 7.03 -3.64 -5.42
N TYR A 82 5.87 -3.52 -4.76
CA TYR A 82 5.78 -2.89 -3.45
C TYR A 82 6.42 -3.79 -2.39
N GLN A 83 7.42 -3.27 -1.70
CA GLN A 83 8.19 -3.95 -0.66
C GLN A 83 8.21 -3.07 0.56
N SER A 84 7.34 -3.35 1.51
CA SER A 84 7.34 -2.64 2.78
C SER A 84 7.35 -3.65 3.91
N ASP A 85 8.25 -3.43 4.89
CA ASP A 85 8.24 -4.11 6.18
C ASP A 85 7.05 -3.65 7.06
N SER A 86 6.28 -2.67 6.59
CA SER A 86 5.13 -2.15 7.32
C SER A 86 3.94 -3.12 7.30
N ILE A 87 3.32 -3.26 8.47
CA ILE A 87 2.11 -4.08 8.75
C ILE A 87 0.88 -3.66 7.90
N ASN A 88 0.98 -2.57 7.15
CA ASN A 88 -0.15 -1.90 6.49
C ASN A 88 -0.42 -2.34 5.04
N SER A 89 0.30 -3.35 4.52
CA SER A 89 0.17 -3.85 3.13
C SER A 89 -1.21 -4.42 2.75
N ASN A 90 -2.16 -4.51 3.69
CA ASN A 90 -3.51 -5.05 3.47
C ASN A 90 -4.64 -4.06 3.81
N ALA A 91 -4.35 -2.78 4.02
CA ALA A 91 -5.39 -1.80 4.37
C ALA A 91 -6.32 -1.51 3.17
N LEU A 92 -5.76 -1.43 1.95
CA LEU A 92 -6.57 -1.27 0.75
C LEU A 92 -7.22 -2.59 0.37
N SER A 93 -8.54 -2.56 0.25
CA SER A 93 -9.34 -3.74 -0.04
C SER A 93 -10.61 -3.35 -0.78
N GLN A 94 -11.11 -4.25 -1.62
CA GLN A 94 -12.39 -4.04 -2.29
C GLN A 94 -13.36 -5.14 -1.84
N ARG A 95 -14.58 -4.72 -1.45
CA ARG A 95 -15.70 -5.63 -1.18
C ARG A 95 -16.92 -5.16 -1.95
N GLY A 96 -17.47 -6.03 -2.79
CA GLY A 96 -18.56 -5.66 -3.70
C GLY A 96 -18.07 -4.85 -4.90
N THR A 97 -19.00 -4.14 -5.54
CA THR A 97 -18.73 -3.38 -6.76
C THR A 97 -18.84 -1.87 -6.52
N VAL A 98 -18.14 -1.08 -7.33
CA VAL A 98 -18.26 0.39 -7.32
C VAL A 98 -19.69 0.84 -7.61
N VAL A 99 -20.41 0.10 -8.47
CA VAL A 99 -21.82 0.37 -8.79
C VAL A 99 -22.70 0.23 -7.54
N GLN A 100 -22.53 -0.86 -6.78
CA GLN A 100 -23.24 -1.05 -5.51
C GLN A 100 -22.88 0.04 -4.50
N TRP A 101 -21.59 0.36 -4.32
CA TRP A 101 -21.17 1.43 -3.41
C TRP A 101 -21.80 2.78 -3.78
N ARG A 102 -21.81 3.13 -5.07
CA ARG A 102 -22.47 4.34 -5.57
C ARG A 102 -23.97 4.33 -5.31
N ASP A 103 -24.64 3.24 -5.66
CA ASP A 103 -26.09 3.19 -5.70
C ASP A 103 -26.73 2.98 -4.33
N GLU A 104 -26.08 2.19 -3.46
CA GLU A 104 -26.58 1.85 -2.12
C GLU A 104 -26.06 2.78 -1.03
N ILE A 105 -24.92 3.47 -1.24
CA ILE A 105 -24.34 4.37 -0.23
C ILE A 105 -24.37 5.81 -0.75
N CYS A 106 -23.64 6.14 -1.82
CA CYS A 106 -23.44 7.53 -2.23
C CYS A 106 -24.75 8.26 -2.59
N LYS A 107 -25.69 7.59 -3.27
CA LYS A 107 -26.99 8.18 -3.60
C LYS A 107 -27.80 8.58 -2.36
N LEU A 108 -27.76 7.79 -1.29
CA LEU A 108 -28.53 8.06 -0.07
C LEU A 108 -28.02 9.28 0.71
N ILE A 109 -26.76 9.67 0.49
CA ILE A 109 -26.07 10.70 1.27
C ILE A 109 -25.67 11.92 0.43
N ALA A 110 -26.08 11.97 -0.85
CA ALA A 110 -25.65 12.99 -1.80
C ALA A 110 -25.98 14.42 -1.32
N GLU A 111 -27.09 14.59 -0.61
CA GLU A 111 -27.54 15.88 -0.08
C GLU A 111 -26.89 16.23 1.28
N GLN A 112 -26.08 15.33 1.85
CA GLN A 112 -25.45 15.52 3.16
C GLN A 112 -24.04 16.08 3.01
N SER A 113 -23.92 17.41 2.99
CA SER A 113 -22.65 18.12 2.71
C SER A 113 -21.44 17.64 3.52
N ARG A 114 -21.61 17.34 4.82
CA ARG A 114 -20.53 16.83 5.68
C ARG A 114 -20.07 15.42 5.29
N LEU A 115 -21.00 14.56 4.88
CA LEU A 115 -20.68 13.20 4.43
C LEU A 115 -20.00 13.22 3.06
N VAL A 116 -20.52 14.05 2.16
CA VAL A 116 -19.91 14.30 0.84
C VAL A 116 -18.51 14.86 1.00
N PHE A 117 -18.31 15.86 1.87
CA PHE A 117 -16.99 16.42 2.18
C PHE A 117 -16.01 15.34 2.63
N SER A 118 -16.44 14.41 3.49
CA SER A 118 -15.57 13.31 3.93
C SER A 118 -15.13 12.38 2.79
N ILE A 119 -16.01 12.14 1.81
CA ILE A 119 -15.64 11.39 0.59
C ILE A 119 -14.69 12.20 -0.28
N CYS A 120 -14.94 13.50 -0.46
CA CYS A 120 -14.04 14.37 -1.22
C CYS A 120 -12.62 14.38 -0.63
N CYS A 121 -12.49 14.49 0.69
CA CYS A 121 -11.20 14.41 1.36
C CYS A 121 -10.54 13.04 1.15
N ALA A 122 -11.32 11.96 1.07
CA ALA A 122 -10.82 10.64 0.74
C ALA A 122 -10.28 10.53 -0.70
N PHE A 123 -10.61 11.43 -1.62
CA PHE A 123 -9.99 11.46 -2.96
C PHE A 123 -8.92 12.54 -3.10
N ALA A 124 -8.95 13.56 -2.23
CA ALA A 124 -8.08 14.72 -2.34
C ALA A 124 -6.59 14.34 -2.24
N GLY A 125 -6.23 13.37 -1.38
CA GLY A 125 -4.84 12.99 -1.16
C GLY A 125 -4.10 12.57 -2.43
N GLN A 126 -4.77 11.91 -3.37
CA GLN A 126 -4.19 11.49 -4.66
C GLN A 126 -3.91 12.67 -5.59
N LEU A 127 -4.51 13.84 -5.35
CA LEU A 127 -4.36 15.02 -6.18
C LEU A 127 -3.29 15.97 -5.65
N LEU A 128 -2.86 15.84 -4.40
CA LEU A 128 -1.96 16.81 -3.74
C LEU A 128 -0.60 16.87 -4.42
N GLU A 129 0.08 15.73 -4.59
CA GLU A 129 1.43 15.68 -5.18
C GLU A 129 1.46 16.15 -6.64
N PRO A 130 0.55 15.72 -7.55
CA PRO A 130 0.51 16.25 -8.92
C PRO A 130 0.25 17.75 -9.01
N LEU A 131 -0.41 18.32 -8.00
CA LEU A 131 -0.71 19.75 -7.91
C LEU A 131 0.35 20.54 -7.13
N GLY A 132 1.36 19.88 -6.57
CA GLY A 132 2.43 20.52 -5.79
C GLY A 132 1.97 21.03 -4.42
N TYR A 133 0.98 20.38 -3.79
CA TYR A 133 0.54 20.68 -2.43
C TYR A 133 1.07 19.64 -1.44
N ASP A 134 1.51 20.09 -0.26
CA ASP A 134 2.16 19.24 0.73
C ASP A 134 1.22 18.29 1.50
N GLY A 135 -0.07 18.62 1.61
CA GLY A 135 -0.93 17.88 2.54
C GLY A 135 -2.02 18.71 3.19
N GLY A 136 -2.85 18.03 3.99
CA GLY A 136 -3.77 18.68 4.90
C GLY A 136 -4.57 17.67 5.74
N GLY A 137 -5.15 18.15 6.83
CA GLY A 137 -6.05 17.40 7.68
C GLY A 137 -7.27 18.22 8.06
N PHE A 138 -8.36 17.56 8.44
CA PHE A 138 -9.56 18.21 8.93
C PHE A 138 -10.07 17.50 10.18
N HIS A 139 -10.77 18.24 11.04
CA HIS A 139 -11.40 17.72 12.24
C HIS A 139 -12.88 18.05 12.20
N MET A 140 -13.75 17.02 12.23
CA MET A 140 -15.19 17.23 12.40
C MET A 140 -15.54 17.51 13.86
N LEU A 141 -15.78 18.77 14.21
CA LEU A 141 -16.15 19.18 15.57
C LEU A 141 -17.67 19.20 15.77
N GLY A 142 -18.12 18.83 16.97
CA GLY A 142 -19.52 18.94 17.39
C GLY A 142 -19.93 17.92 18.46
N SER A 143 -21.18 18.02 18.91
CA SER A 143 -21.76 17.15 19.94
C SER A 143 -21.67 15.65 19.64
N SER A 144 -21.75 14.81 20.68
CA SER A 144 -21.79 13.36 20.48
C SER A 144 -22.99 12.93 19.62
N SER A 145 -22.87 11.79 18.93
CA SER A 145 -23.95 11.16 18.15
C SER A 145 -24.52 11.96 16.96
N ILE A 146 -23.76 12.91 16.40
CA ILE A 146 -24.17 13.69 15.21
C ILE A 146 -23.64 13.14 13.88
N GLY A 147 -23.10 11.91 13.86
CA GLY A 147 -22.61 11.25 12.65
C GLY A 147 -21.14 11.49 12.28
N LYS A 148 -20.31 12.02 13.20
CA LYS A 148 -18.85 12.18 12.98
C LYS A 148 -18.16 10.86 12.60
N SER A 149 -18.42 9.80 13.35
CA SER A 149 -17.86 8.48 13.08
C SER A 149 -18.38 7.88 11.77
N ILE A 150 -19.64 8.17 11.39
CA ILE A 150 -20.22 7.75 10.11
C ILE A 150 -19.48 8.42 8.96
N ALA A 151 -19.24 9.73 9.03
CA ALA A 151 -18.51 10.46 8.01
C ALA A 151 -17.09 9.88 7.81
N MET A 152 -16.38 9.67 8.91
CA MET A 152 -15.05 9.06 8.88
C MET A 152 -15.06 7.64 8.29
N PHE A 153 -16.04 6.81 8.65
CA PHE A 153 -16.16 5.44 8.11
C PHE A 153 -16.48 5.47 6.61
N LEU A 154 -17.30 6.43 6.19
CA LEU A 154 -17.65 6.64 4.81
C LEU A 154 -16.43 7.07 3.98
N GLY A 155 -15.63 8.01 4.47
CA GLY A 155 -14.38 8.40 3.82
C GLY A 155 -13.41 7.21 3.71
N ALA A 156 -13.25 6.43 4.77
CA ALA A 156 -12.43 5.22 4.76
C ALA A 156 -12.94 4.15 3.77
N SER A 157 -14.25 4.06 3.55
CA SER A 157 -14.85 3.07 2.64
C SER A 157 -14.44 3.21 1.17
N VAL A 158 -13.92 4.39 0.79
CA VAL A 158 -13.34 4.63 -0.55
C VAL A 158 -12.14 3.72 -0.81
N TRP A 159 -11.36 3.45 0.24
CA TRP A 159 -10.07 2.77 0.14
C TRP A 159 -10.09 1.33 0.65
N GLY A 160 -11.03 0.99 1.53
CA GLY A 160 -11.17 -0.36 2.03
C GLY A 160 -12.06 -0.46 3.25
N LYS A 161 -11.87 -1.54 4.03
CA LYS A 161 -12.72 -1.80 5.19
C LYS A 161 -12.53 -0.70 6.25
N PRO A 162 -13.57 0.08 6.61
CA PRO A 162 -13.42 1.22 7.52
C PRO A 162 -12.81 0.85 8.88
N THR A 163 -13.16 -0.30 9.44
CA THR A 163 -12.62 -0.76 10.74
C THR A 163 -11.13 -1.12 10.70
N VAL A 164 -10.55 -1.24 9.51
CA VAL A 164 -9.11 -1.51 9.33
C VAL A 164 -8.37 -0.21 9.04
N ILE A 165 -8.99 0.71 8.32
CA ILE A 165 -8.38 1.98 7.89
C ILE A 165 -8.47 3.05 8.98
N VAL A 166 -9.61 3.14 9.67
CA VAL A 166 -9.80 4.10 10.75
C VAL A 166 -8.98 3.69 11.95
N ARG A 167 -8.18 4.63 12.47
CA ARG A 167 -7.33 4.45 13.65
C ARG A 167 -7.78 5.33 14.80
N THR A 168 -7.23 5.08 15.98
CA THR A 168 -7.47 5.90 17.16
C THR A 168 -6.27 6.80 17.42
N TRP A 169 -6.50 7.98 17.98
CA TRP A 169 -5.43 8.87 18.44
C TRP A 169 -4.61 8.31 19.60
N ARG A 170 -5.06 7.21 20.22
CA ARG A 170 -4.41 6.60 21.38
C ARG A 170 -3.18 5.77 20.95
N GLN A 171 -2.15 6.46 20.50
CA GLN A 171 -0.86 5.92 20.07
C GLN A 171 0.27 6.84 20.52
N THR A 172 1.52 6.39 20.41
CA THR A 172 2.69 7.26 20.61
C THR A 172 2.90 8.15 19.38
N ASP A 173 3.46 9.35 19.58
CA ASP A 173 3.67 10.31 18.49
C ASP A 173 4.49 9.71 17.34
N ASN A 174 5.58 9.00 17.65
CA ASN A 174 6.39 8.30 16.64
C ASN A 174 5.60 7.23 15.86
N ALA A 175 4.65 6.56 16.51
CA ALA A 175 3.83 5.55 15.83
C ALA A 175 2.81 6.20 14.88
N LEU A 176 2.35 7.41 15.19
CA LEU A 176 1.48 8.20 14.32
C LEU A 176 2.25 8.72 13.10
N GLU A 177 3.45 9.26 13.28
CA GLU A 177 4.28 9.78 12.18
C GLU A 177 4.59 8.71 11.13
N VAL A 178 5.07 7.53 11.57
CA VAL A 178 5.37 6.40 10.66
C VAL A 178 4.13 5.92 9.90
N GLN A 179 2.93 6.06 10.47
CA GLN A 179 1.69 5.71 9.79
C GLN A 179 1.25 6.75 8.77
N LEU A 180 1.43 8.04 9.06
CA LEU A 180 1.11 9.13 8.14
C LEU A 180 2.04 9.14 6.93
N GLU A 181 3.32 8.81 7.10
CA GLU A 181 4.28 8.74 6.00
C GLU A 181 4.01 7.59 5.03
N SER A 182 3.36 6.51 5.49
CA SER A 182 3.11 5.30 4.69
C SER A 182 1.79 5.31 3.93
N ILE A 183 0.89 6.29 4.18
CA ILE A 183 -0.45 6.33 3.60
C ILE A 183 -0.79 7.75 3.13
N THR A 184 -1.17 7.90 1.86
CA THR A 184 -1.59 9.18 1.25
C THR A 184 -2.79 9.84 1.95
N ILE A 185 -3.63 9.06 2.66
CA ILE A 185 -4.83 9.53 3.37
C ILE A 185 -5.04 8.71 4.64
N ALA A 186 -5.17 9.36 5.79
CA ALA A 186 -5.42 8.72 7.06
C ALA A 186 -6.67 9.25 7.75
N PHE A 187 -7.41 8.35 8.43
CA PHE A 187 -8.64 8.66 9.16
C PHE A 187 -8.46 8.31 10.63
N TYR A 188 -8.63 9.28 11.52
CA TYR A 188 -8.44 9.10 12.97
C TYR A 188 -9.69 9.47 13.77
N CYS A 189 -9.98 8.64 14.77
CA CYS A 189 -11.08 8.77 15.72
C CYS A 189 -10.60 9.00 17.15
#